data_AF-A0A9D6P369-F1
#
_entry.id   AF-A0A9D6P369-F1
#
_cell.length_a   1.000
_cell.length_b   1.000
_cell.length_c   1.000
_cell.angle_alpha   90.00
_cell.angle_beta   90.00
_cell.angle_gamma   90.00
#
_symmetry.space_group_name_H-M   'P 1'
#
loop_
_entity.id
_entity.type
_entity.pdbx_description
1 polymer ?
#
loop_
_entity_poly.entity_id
_entity_poly.type
_entity_poly.pdbx_seq_one_letter_code
_entity_poly.pdbx_strand_id
1 'polypeptide(L)'
;MISFINKFKIPTLLGLSIIFLGLFSGVYLVLKEQIFFSKAASDATAQNITLTNITEDSATISWQTNSPTSSFITFGQDNPNQSTSLDDRDNDSVNNTGPTARLFHYVTLKNLLPKTIYQFKIISGKTISAVNKFQTAGPTNNVSPFAPVIGSILDETTSLNNGIIYLSIGEAITQSSLVKSGGNFLLPLSRVRKADLSDLYQITEGEAAKLTIYTDKGQTTVLFKLKANTPPLPTIRLGENLDLTNEKEPAGKYDLNNDGIVNSADYAILSSCLGKEPTDMLAGDKPCSKADINTDGSIDNKDQNLMLPRN
;
A
#
# COMPACT_ATOMS: atom_id res chain seq x y z
N MET A 1 55.73 40.39 -59.53
CA MET A 1 56.09 39.01 -59.14
C MET A 1 54.86 38.16 -59.37
N ILE A 2 54.76 37.51 -60.54
CA ILE A 2 53.59 36.73 -60.98
C ILE A 2 54.05 35.31 -61.30
N SER A 3 53.22 34.34 -60.90
CA SER A 3 53.16 32.93 -61.32
C SER A 3 54.09 31.93 -60.62
N PHE A 4 53.53 31.23 -59.63
CA PHE A 4 54.02 29.93 -59.14
C PHE A 4 52.88 28.93 -58.90
N ILE A 5 51.87 28.91 -59.78
CA ILE A 5 50.91 27.80 -59.81
C ILE A 5 50.92 27.22 -61.21
N ASN A 6 51.87 26.30 -61.44
CA ASN A 6 51.83 25.46 -62.62
C ASN A 6 52.21 24.01 -62.26
N LYS A 7 51.23 23.12 -62.47
CA LYS A 7 51.33 21.65 -62.67
C LYS A 7 51.60 20.75 -61.45
N PHE A 8 50.79 20.83 -60.40
CA PHE A 8 50.49 19.60 -59.62
C PHE A 8 49.38 18.83 -60.34
N LYS A 9 49.75 17.86 -61.18
CA LYS A 9 48.80 16.92 -61.80
C LYS A 9 48.64 15.73 -60.86
N ILE A 10 47.52 15.67 -60.15
CA ILE A 10 47.17 14.44 -59.42
C ILE A 10 46.90 13.36 -60.48
N PRO A 11 47.61 12.22 -60.47
CA PRO A 11 47.31 11.13 -61.38
C PRO A 11 45.84 10.75 -61.23
N THR A 12 45.09 10.70 -62.33
CA THR A 12 43.64 10.50 -62.32
C THR A 12 43.23 9.27 -61.49
N LEU A 13 44.07 8.23 -61.51
CA LEU A 13 43.88 6.99 -60.75
C LEU A 13 43.99 7.20 -59.22
N LEU A 14 44.89 8.10 -58.78
CA LEU A 14 45.09 8.43 -57.37
C LEU A 14 43.92 9.26 -56.83
N GLY A 15 43.47 10.25 -57.61
CA GLY A 15 42.28 11.05 -57.29
C GLY A 15 41.01 10.20 -57.22
N LEU A 16 40.84 9.28 -58.17
CA LEU A 16 39.71 8.35 -58.20
C LEU A 16 39.72 7.40 -56.99
N SER A 17 40.90 6.92 -56.58
CA SER A 17 41.03 6.04 -55.41
C SER A 17 40.63 6.74 -54.11
N ILE A 18 41.01 8.01 -53.94
CA ILE A 18 40.63 8.81 -52.77
C ILE A 18 39.11 9.03 -52.74
N ILE A 19 38.51 9.31 -53.91
CA ILE A 19 37.05 9.45 -54.01
C ILE A 19 36.36 8.15 -53.64
N PHE A 20 36.80 7.00 -54.18
CA PHE A 20 36.21 5.70 -53.84
C PHE A 20 36.39 5.34 -52.36
N LEU A 21 37.55 5.61 -51.76
CA LEU A 21 37.76 5.38 -50.33
C LEU A 21 36.85 6.25 -49.47
N GLY A 22 36.70 7.53 -49.83
CA GLY A 22 35.80 8.47 -49.16
C GLY A 22 34.34 8.04 -49.28
N LEU A 23 33.92 7.62 -50.47
CA LEU A 23 32.55 7.15 -50.72
C LEU A 23 32.27 5.85 -49.96
N PHE A 24 33.20 4.90 -50.00
CA PHE A 24 33.07 3.64 -49.29
C PHE A 24 33.03 3.84 -47.78
N SER A 25 33.90 4.71 -47.23
CA SER A 25 33.90 5.04 -45.81
C SER A 25 32.63 5.79 -45.40
N GLY A 26 32.14 6.71 -46.24
CA GLY A 26 30.90 7.43 -46.01
C GLY A 26 29.69 6.48 -45.99
N VAL A 27 29.56 5.61 -47.00
CA VAL A 27 28.51 4.60 -47.05
C VAL A 27 28.63 3.63 -45.87
N TYR A 28 29.83 3.18 -45.54
CA TYR A 28 30.07 2.30 -44.38
C TYR A 28 29.65 2.95 -43.05
N LEU A 29 29.93 4.24 -42.86
CA LEU A 29 29.51 4.99 -41.68
C LEU A 29 28.00 5.25 -41.64
N VAL A 30 27.37 5.49 -42.80
CA VAL A 30 25.91 5.68 -42.91
C VAL A 30 25.16 4.36 -42.68
N LEU A 31 25.70 3.24 -43.15
CA LEU A 31 25.12 1.90 -42.93
C LEU A 31 25.37 1.36 -41.51
N LYS A 32 26.36 1.89 -40.78
CA LYS A 32 26.45 1.71 -39.34
C LYS A 32 25.44 2.65 -38.67
N GLU A 33 24.20 2.22 -38.59
CA GLU A 33 23.21 2.84 -37.71
C GLU A 33 23.82 2.97 -36.31
N GLN A 34 24.18 4.18 -35.90
CA GLN A 34 24.37 4.49 -34.49
C GLN A 34 22.97 4.51 -33.87
N ILE A 35 22.50 3.33 -33.47
CA ILE A 35 21.31 3.21 -32.64
C ILE A 35 21.69 3.79 -31.28
N PHE A 36 21.62 5.11 -31.14
CA PHE A 36 21.57 5.77 -29.86
C PHE A 36 20.21 5.41 -29.26
N PHE A 37 20.17 4.29 -28.52
CA PHE A 37 19.09 4.06 -27.58
C PHE A 37 19.17 5.16 -26.52
N SER A 38 18.49 6.28 -26.76
CA SER A 38 18.09 7.15 -25.67
C SER A 38 17.13 6.32 -24.82
N LYS A 39 17.65 5.69 -23.77
CA LYS A 39 16.79 5.24 -22.68
C LYS A 39 16.23 6.53 -22.07
N ALA A 40 15.01 6.88 -22.45
CA ALA A 40 14.25 7.87 -21.69
C ALA A 40 14.38 7.49 -20.21
N ALA A 41 14.76 8.45 -19.37
CA ALA A 41 14.86 8.21 -17.93
C ALA A 41 13.53 7.59 -17.48
N SER A 42 13.60 6.49 -16.73
CA SER A 42 12.39 5.89 -16.17
C SER A 42 11.65 6.99 -15.40
N ASP A 43 10.34 7.09 -15.60
CA ASP A 43 9.56 8.16 -14.99
C ASP A 43 9.50 7.94 -13.47
N ALA A 44 10.40 8.66 -12.80
CA ALA A 44 10.62 8.66 -11.36
C ALA A 44 9.70 9.65 -10.63
N THR A 45 8.85 10.37 -11.37
CA THR A 45 7.99 11.42 -10.82
C THR A 45 7.02 10.83 -9.82
N ALA A 46 6.97 11.43 -8.62
CA ALA A 46 5.98 11.07 -7.61
C ALA A 46 4.57 11.49 -8.05
N GLN A 47 3.64 10.55 -8.03
CA GLN A 47 2.24 10.72 -8.40
C GLN A 47 1.32 10.24 -7.28
N ASN A 48 0.06 10.65 -7.30
CA ASN A 48 -0.95 10.28 -6.31
C ASN A 48 -0.49 10.52 -4.86
N ILE A 49 0.14 11.66 -4.64
CA ILE A 49 0.64 12.06 -3.32
C ILE A 49 -0.56 12.21 -2.38
N THR A 50 -0.63 11.35 -1.37
CA THR A 50 -1.77 11.25 -0.46
C THR A 50 -1.29 11.43 0.97
N LEU A 51 -1.99 12.28 1.71
CA LEU A 51 -1.74 12.55 3.13
C LEU A 51 -2.83 11.87 3.96
N THR A 52 -2.42 11.09 4.95
CA THR A 52 -3.31 10.26 5.78
C THR A 52 -2.80 10.17 7.22
N ASN A 53 -3.59 9.54 8.10
CA ASN A 53 -3.18 9.22 9.47
C ASN A 53 -2.63 10.42 10.26
N ILE A 54 -3.21 11.62 10.09
CA ILE A 54 -2.71 12.82 10.78
C ILE A 54 -3.11 12.77 12.25
N THR A 55 -2.11 12.78 13.13
CA THR A 55 -2.26 12.93 14.58
C THR A 55 -1.67 14.27 15.04
N GLU A 56 -1.60 14.48 16.35
CA GLU A 56 -0.92 15.62 16.95
C GLU A 56 0.61 15.61 16.74
N ASP A 57 1.20 14.45 16.51
CA ASP A 57 2.65 14.24 16.51
C ASP A 57 3.15 13.42 15.30
N SER A 58 2.26 13.04 14.39
CA SER A 58 2.60 12.27 13.21
C SER A 58 1.70 12.57 12.02
N ALA A 59 2.20 12.26 10.84
CA ALA A 59 1.43 12.22 9.60
C ALA A 59 2.06 11.22 8.64
N THR A 60 1.23 10.55 7.85
CA THR A 60 1.68 9.63 6.82
C THR A 60 1.51 10.25 5.45
N ILE A 61 2.58 10.23 4.65
CA ILE A 61 2.55 10.59 3.24
C ILE A 61 2.86 9.34 2.42
N SER A 62 2.04 9.10 1.40
CA SER A 62 2.24 8.03 0.44
C SER A 62 2.17 8.55 -1.00
N TRP A 63 2.87 7.85 -1.89
CA TRP A 63 2.85 8.16 -3.33
C TRP A 63 3.25 6.93 -4.15
N GLN A 64 3.09 7.05 -5.47
CA GLN A 64 3.49 6.04 -6.44
C GLN A 64 4.43 6.66 -7.49
N THR A 65 5.31 5.84 -8.05
CA THR A 65 6.09 6.14 -9.25
C THR A 65 5.74 5.17 -10.38
N ASN A 66 5.99 5.58 -11.63
CA ASN A 66 5.76 4.73 -12.81
C ASN A 66 6.82 3.63 -12.98
N SER A 67 7.92 3.72 -12.23
CA SER A 67 9.02 2.75 -12.25
C SER A 67 9.66 2.63 -10.86
N PRO A 68 10.19 1.45 -10.47
CA PRO A 68 10.85 1.28 -9.18
C PRO A 68 11.96 2.32 -8.98
N THR A 69 11.79 3.21 -8.01
CA THR A 69 12.65 4.38 -7.82
C THR A 69 13.01 4.53 -6.35
N SER A 70 14.26 4.84 -6.02
CA SER A 70 14.62 5.18 -4.63
C SER A 70 14.08 6.56 -4.32
N SER A 71 13.26 6.67 -3.28
CA SER A 71 12.48 7.87 -2.99
C SER A 71 12.37 8.12 -1.48
N PHE A 72 12.36 9.38 -1.06
CA PHE A 72 12.29 9.78 0.34
C PHE A 72 11.68 11.19 0.49
N ILE A 73 11.32 11.56 1.72
CA ILE A 73 10.76 12.88 2.02
C ILE A 73 11.80 13.75 2.74
N THR A 74 11.80 15.03 2.37
CA THR A 74 12.37 16.09 3.21
C THR A 74 11.26 16.99 3.72
N PHE A 75 11.35 17.42 4.97
CA PHE A 75 10.31 18.24 5.61
C PHE A 75 10.87 19.17 6.69
N GLY A 76 10.06 20.15 7.10
CA GLY A 76 10.34 21.07 8.21
C GLY A 76 9.26 22.14 8.35
N GLN A 77 9.33 22.95 9.41
CA GLN A 77 8.33 24.00 9.68
C GLN A 77 8.56 25.21 8.76
N ASP A 78 9.76 25.78 8.83
CA ASP A 78 10.14 26.96 8.06
C ASP A 78 10.85 26.60 6.75
N ASN A 79 11.59 25.48 6.75
CA ASN A 79 12.38 25.00 5.62
C ASN A 79 12.06 23.52 5.33
N PRO A 80 11.53 23.18 4.13
CA PRO A 80 11.20 21.80 3.78
C PRO A 80 12.43 20.89 3.61
N ASN A 81 13.66 21.38 3.78
CA ASN A 81 14.89 20.57 3.74
C ASN A 81 15.51 20.34 5.12
N GLN A 82 14.81 20.68 6.21
CA GLN A 82 15.34 20.64 7.57
C GLN A 82 15.59 19.21 8.06
N SER A 83 14.75 18.26 7.67
CA SER A 83 14.81 16.87 8.10
C SER A 83 14.48 15.94 6.96
N THR A 84 14.98 14.71 7.05
CA THR A 84 14.79 13.65 6.05
C THR A 84 14.10 12.46 6.70
N SER A 85 13.14 11.87 6.00
CA SER A 85 12.51 10.61 6.39
C SER A 85 12.51 9.64 5.20
N LEU A 86 12.92 8.41 5.46
CA LEU A 86 12.89 7.31 4.49
C LEU A 86 11.51 6.62 4.52
N ASP A 87 11.30 5.74 3.55
CA ASP A 87 10.18 4.80 3.57
C ASP A 87 10.18 3.97 4.86
N ASP A 88 9.00 3.71 5.41
CA ASP A 88 8.84 2.97 6.67
C ASP A 88 9.48 1.57 6.62
N ARG A 89 9.61 0.99 5.41
CA ARG A 89 10.26 -0.31 5.18
C ARG A 89 11.78 -0.25 5.11
N ASP A 90 12.36 0.94 5.00
CA ASP A 90 13.82 1.16 4.93
C ASP A 90 14.40 1.62 6.27
N ASN A 91 13.56 1.81 7.30
CA ASN A 91 13.96 2.35 8.60
C ASN A 91 14.54 1.29 9.57
N ASP A 92 14.90 0.10 9.08
CA ASP A 92 15.45 -0.98 9.91
C ASP A 92 16.94 -0.72 10.22
N SER A 93 17.23 -0.50 11.51
CA SER A 93 18.53 -0.06 12.03
C SER A 93 19.64 -1.10 11.88
N VAL A 94 19.30 -2.36 11.57
CA VAL A 94 20.28 -3.46 11.51
C VAL A 94 21.14 -3.39 10.25
N ASN A 95 20.63 -2.85 9.14
CA ASN A 95 21.34 -2.89 7.85
C ASN A 95 21.46 -1.54 7.12
N ASN A 96 20.84 -0.47 7.62
CA ASN A 96 20.94 0.92 7.16
C ASN A 96 21.39 1.10 5.69
N THR A 97 20.61 0.55 4.75
CA THR A 97 20.98 0.48 3.32
C THR A 97 20.61 1.73 2.52
N GLY A 98 20.07 2.75 3.18
CA GLY A 98 19.49 3.93 2.50
C GLY A 98 18.17 3.60 1.78
N PRO A 99 17.66 4.52 0.94
CA PRO A 99 16.36 4.36 0.27
C PRO A 99 16.39 3.26 -0.80
N THR A 100 15.49 2.29 -0.67
CA THR A 100 15.33 1.18 -1.62
C THR A 100 14.42 1.59 -2.78
N ALA A 101 14.70 1.09 -3.99
CA ALA A 101 13.87 1.36 -5.16
C ALA A 101 12.53 0.62 -5.06
N ARG A 102 11.41 1.36 -5.12
CA ARG A 102 10.04 0.81 -4.99
C ARG A 102 9.08 1.53 -5.94
N LEU A 103 7.92 0.92 -6.21
CA LEU A 103 6.83 1.56 -6.96
C LEU A 103 5.93 2.39 -6.05
N PHE A 104 5.63 1.85 -4.86
CA PHE A 104 4.81 2.49 -3.85
C PHE A 104 5.69 2.90 -2.69
N HIS A 105 5.47 4.12 -2.21
CA HIS A 105 6.21 4.67 -1.09
C HIS A 105 5.25 5.08 0.02
N TYR A 106 5.68 4.84 1.25
CA TYR A 106 4.89 5.07 2.45
C TYR A 106 5.81 5.52 3.57
N VAL A 107 5.63 6.78 3.99
CA VAL A 107 6.50 7.44 4.96
C VAL A 107 5.65 7.98 6.09
N THR A 108 5.94 7.56 7.32
CA THR A 108 5.35 8.11 8.53
C THR A 108 6.32 9.11 9.17
N LEU A 109 5.98 10.39 9.09
CA LEU A 109 6.68 11.45 9.82
C LEU A 109 6.28 11.37 11.29
N LYS A 110 7.25 11.31 12.21
CA LYS A 110 7.03 11.14 13.66
C LYS A 110 7.68 12.28 14.44
N ASN A 111 7.33 12.39 15.72
CA ASN A 111 7.86 13.39 16.65
C ASN A 111 7.60 14.85 16.18
N LEU A 112 6.46 15.07 15.55
CA LEU A 112 6.02 16.40 15.12
C LEU A 112 5.42 17.17 16.30
N LEU A 113 5.40 18.50 16.18
CA LEU A 113 4.74 19.36 17.16
C LEU A 113 3.22 19.41 16.88
N PRO A 114 2.36 19.43 17.91
CA PRO A 114 0.91 19.59 17.75
C PRO A 114 0.51 20.92 17.11
N LYS A 115 -0.63 20.93 16.40
CA LYS A 115 -1.24 22.11 15.74
C LYS A 115 -0.26 22.93 14.89
N THR A 116 0.73 22.28 14.29
CA THR A 116 1.86 22.93 13.63
C THR A 116 1.82 22.66 12.13
N ILE A 117 2.05 23.71 11.34
CA ILE A 117 2.16 23.60 9.88
C ILE A 117 3.57 23.14 9.52
N TYR A 118 3.65 22.09 8.71
CA TYR A 118 4.87 21.57 8.12
C TYR A 118 4.82 21.70 6.60
N GLN A 119 6.01 21.85 6.02
CA GLN A 119 6.24 21.85 4.58
C GLN A 119 7.07 20.62 4.24
N PHE A 120 6.79 19.98 3.10
CA PHE A 120 7.55 18.82 2.65
C PHE A 120 7.73 18.78 1.13
N LYS A 121 8.75 18.04 0.70
CA LYS A 121 9.01 17.67 -0.69
C LYS A 121 9.38 16.19 -0.77
N ILE A 122 8.99 15.57 -1.86
CA ILE A 122 9.40 14.21 -2.22
C ILE A 122 10.60 14.31 -3.17
N ILE A 123 11.66 13.59 -2.84
CA ILE A 123 12.83 13.43 -3.71
C ILE A 123 12.79 12.00 -4.23
N SER A 124 12.63 11.86 -5.54
CA SER A 124 12.41 10.59 -6.20
C SER A 124 13.36 10.43 -7.38
N GLY A 125 14.39 9.61 -7.20
CA GLY A 125 15.51 9.54 -8.15
C GLY A 125 16.15 10.91 -8.35
N LYS A 126 16.02 11.47 -9.55
CA LYS A 126 16.51 12.83 -9.90
C LYS A 126 15.41 13.89 -9.92
N THR A 127 14.17 13.50 -9.63
CA THR A 127 13.00 14.40 -9.64
C THR A 127 12.70 14.88 -8.23
N ILE A 128 12.16 16.09 -8.13
CA ILE A 128 11.73 16.68 -6.86
C ILE A 128 10.30 17.19 -7.05
N SER A 129 9.39 16.86 -6.13
CA SER A 129 8.02 17.37 -6.17
C SER A 129 7.97 18.87 -5.87
N ALA A 130 6.81 19.49 -6.14
CA ALA A 130 6.48 20.78 -5.55
C ALA A 130 6.51 20.72 -4.01
N VAL A 131 6.64 21.88 -3.36
CA VAL A 131 6.50 22.00 -1.91
C VAL A 131 5.03 21.85 -1.54
N ASN A 132 4.73 20.86 -0.71
CA ASN A 132 3.40 20.62 -0.15
C ASN A 132 3.37 21.02 1.33
N LYS A 133 2.18 21.25 1.86
CA LYS A 133 1.99 21.63 3.27
C LYS A 133 0.93 20.77 3.92
N PHE A 134 1.08 20.55 5.21
CA PHE A 134 0.05 19.98 6.07
C PHE A 134 0.12 20.57 7.47
N GLN A 135 -0.93 20.36 8.26
CA GLN A 135 -0.96 20.73 9.66
C GLN A 135 -1.21 19.48 10.50
N THR A 136 -0.51 19.33 11.62
CA THR A 136 -0.81 18.30 12.62
C THR A 136 -2.06 18.67 13.42
N ALA A 137 -2.74 17.68 13.98
CA ALA A 137 -3.90 17.92 14.84
C ALA A 137 -3.51 18.56 16.18
N GLY A 138 -4.50 19.06 16.92
CA GLY A 138 -4.30 19.42 18.33
C GLY A 138 -4.20 18.17 19.23
N PRO A 139 -3.58 18.26 20.42
CA PRO A 139 -3.53 17.15 21.36
C PRO A 139 -4.92 16.62 21.69
N THR A 140 -5.05 15.30 21.86
CA THR A 140 -6.30 14.69 22.33
C THR A 140 -6.00 13.59 23.34
N ASN A 141 -6.83 13.51 24.37
CA ASN A 141 -6.85 12.36 25.29
C ASN A 141 -7.98 11.40 24.96
N ASN A 142 -8.88 11.78 24.05
CA ASN A 142 -9.99 10.95 23.64
C ASN A 142 -9.48 9.85 22.71
N VAL A 143 -10.15 8.70 22.78
CA VAL A 143 -9.95 7.59 21.84
C VAL A 143 -11.32 7.07 21.44
N SER A 144 -11.46 6.72 20.17
CA SER A 144 -12.63 6.02 19.66
C SER A 144 -12.65 4.59 20.21
N PRO A 145 -13.84 4.06 20.58
CA PRO A 145 -13.98 2.69 21.07
C PRO A 145 -13.92 1.63 19.96
N PHE A 146 -13.86 2.04 18.69
CA PHE A 146 -13.85 1.11 17.56
C PHE A 146 -12.53 0.35 17.45
N ALA A 147 -12.63 -0.98 17.33
CA ALA A 147 -11.54 -1.87 16.99
C ALA A 147 -10.91 -1.49 15.63
N PRO A 148 -9.62 -1.80 15.41
CA PRO A 148 -8.99 -1.58 14.11
C PRO A 148 -9.64 -2.44 13.02
N VAL A 149 -9.64 -1.93 11.78
CA VAL A 149 -10.01 -2.75 10.62
C VAL A 149 -8.82 -3.63 10.27
N ILE A 150 -9.03 -4.95 10.30
CA ILE A 150 -8.03 -5.97 10.01
C ILE A 150 -8.49 -6.75 8.79
N GLY A 151 -7.56 -7.14 7.93
CA GLY A 151 -7.85 -8.04 6.82
C GLY A 151 -6.58 -8.54 6.15
N SER A 152 -6.78 -9.32 5.10
CA SER A 152 -5.72 -9.88 4.26
C SER A 152 -6.06 -9.65 2.79
N ILE A 153 -5.03 -9.57 1.95
CA ILE A 153 -5.18 -9.51 0.48
C ILE A 153 -4.34 -10.59 -0.19
N LEU A 154 -4.96 -11.28 -1.15
CA LEU A 154 -4.34 -12.28 -2.02
C LEU A 154 -4.44 -11.86 -3.49
N ASP A 155 -3.46 -12.31 -4.25
CA ASP A 155 -3.49 -12.35 -5.71
C ASP A 155 -3.59 -13.82 -6.13
N GLU A 156 -4.77 -14.21 -6.61
CA GLU A 156 -5.22 -15.59 -6.84
C GLU A 156 -5.09 -16.49 -5.59
N THR A 157 -3.89 -16.98 -5.30
CA THR A 157 -3.56 -17.84 -4.15
C THR A 157 -2.33 -17.35 -3.39
N THR A 158 -1.69 -16.27 -3.86
CA THR A 158 -0.42 -15.79 -3.34
C THR A 158 -0.63 -14.54 -2.51
N SER A 159 -0.06 -14.51 -1.30
CA SER A 159 -0.05 -13.29 -0.49
C SER A 159 0.71 -12.15 -1.17
N LEU A 160 0.13 -10.96 -1.15
CA LEU A 160 0.79 -9.75 -1.63
C LEU A 160 1.65 -9.14 -0.52
N ASN A 161 2.84 -8.68 -0.88
CA ASN A 161 3.77 -8.06 0.08
C ASN A 161 4.00 -6.57 -0.21
N ASN A 162 3.33 -6.02 -1.22
CA ASN A 162 3.47 -4.63 -1.66
C ASN A 162 2.09 -4.06 -1.99
N GLY A 163 1.75 -2.97 -1.31
CA GLY A 163 0.55 -2.22 -1.57
C GLY A 163 0.24 -1.24 -0.45
N ILE A 164 -0.64 -0.29 -0.76
CA ILE A 164 -1.13 0.68 0.21
C ILE A 164 -2.65 0.60 0.22
N ILE A 165 -3.19 0.56 1.41
CA ILE A 165 -4.62 0.53 1.66
C ILE A 165 -5.03 1.89 2.17
N TYR A 166 -6.14 2.41 1.64
CA TYR A 166 -6.77 3.64 2.07
C TYR A 166 -8.18 3.34 2.55
N LEU A 167 -8.55 3.90 3.71
CA LEU A 167 -9.86 3.77 4.31
C LEU A 167 -10.53 5.14 4.40
N SER A 168 -11.72 5.24 3.83
CA SER A 168 -12.59 6.41 3.85
C SER A 168 -13.84 6.10 4.67
N ILE A 169 -14.17 7.00 5.60
CA ILE A 169 -15.31 6.92 6.52
C ILE A 169 -15.94 8.31 6.59
N GLY A 170 -17.13 8.48 6.02
CA GLY A 170 -17.84 9.77 5.99
C GLY A 170 -16.92 10.98 5.70
N GLU A 171 -16.90 11.94 6.63
CA GLU A 171 -16.08 13.16 6.55
C GLU A 171 -14.77 13.09 7.36
N ALA A 172 -14.35 11.88 7.75
CA ALA A 172 -13.07 11.67 8.39
C ALA A 172 -11.90 11.91 7.42
N ILE A 173 -10.75 12.28 7.98
CA ILE A 173 -9.51 12.19 7.21
C ILE A 173 -9.23 10.74 6.85
N THR A 174 -8.82 10.51 5.61
CA THR A 174 -8.48 9.17 5.11
C THR A 174 -7.41 8.53 5.99
N GLN A 175 -7.65 7.28 6.37
CA GLN A 175 -6.66 6.45 7.04
C GLN A 175 -5.92 5.59 6.02
N SER A 176 -4.71 5.16 6.33
CA SER A 176 -3.97 4.25 5.47
C SER A 176 -3.11 3.26 6.24
N SER A 177 -2.73 2.18 5.56
CA SER A 177 -1.73 1.22 6.05
C SER A 177 -1.00 0.61 4.87
N LEU A 178 0.25 0.20 5.11
CA LEU A 178 0.95 -0.73 4.22
C LEU A 178 0.32 -2.13 4.31
N VAL A 179 0.33 -2.83 3.17
CA VAL A 179 0.20 -4.30 3.14
C VAL A 179 1.52 -4.89 3.62
N LYS A 180 1.49 -5.70 4.68
CA LYS A 180 2.68 -6.34 5.26
C LYS A 180 2.96 -7.69 4.61
N SER A 181 4.06 -8.34 5.01
CA SER A 181 4.36 -9.71 4.60
C SER A 181 3.19 -10.65 4.89
N GLY A 182 2.80 -11.46 3.91
CA GLY A 182 1.66 -12.37 4.05
C GLY A 182 0.31 -11.75 3.70
N GLY A 183 0.27 -10.53 3.14
CA GLY A 183 -0.97 -9.90 2.67
C GLY A 183 -1.78 -9.21 3.75
N ASN A 184 -1.32 -9.23 5.00
CA ASN A 184 -2.08 -8.72 6.13
C ASN A 184 -1.97 -7.19 6.26
N PHE A 185 -3.03 -6.57 6.74
CA PHE A 185 -3.06 -5.15 7.06
C PHE A 185 -3.86 -4.86 8.32
N LEU A 186 -3.60 -3.69 8.91
CA LEU A 186 -4.29 -3.20 10.11
C LEU A 186 -4.42 -1.69 10.02
N LEU A 187 -5.66 -1.19 10.09
CA LEU A 187 -6.00 0.23 10.08
C LEU A 187 -6.56 0.64 11.44
N PRO A 188 -5.82 1.37 12.28
CA PRO A 188 -6.31 1.82 13.57
C PRO A 188 -7.47 2.81 13.42
N LEU A 189 -8.57 2.57 14.15
CA LEU A 189 -9.72 3.48 14.20
C LEU A 189 -9.78 4.34 15.48
N SER A 190 -8.86 4.12 16.42
CA SER A 190 -8.88 4.71 17.75
C SER A 190 -8.69 6.22 17.77
N ARG A 191 -8.08 6.82 16.74
CA ARG A 191 -7.75 8.26 16.70
C ARG A 191 -8.05 8.93 15.36
N VAL A 192 -9.06 8.42 14.64
CA VAL A 192 -9.49 9.01 13.37
C VAL A 192 -9.97 10.44 13.60
N ARG A 193 -9.44 11.40 12.85
CA ARG A 193 -9.79 12.82 12.93
C ARG A 193 -10.83 13.19 11.88
N LYS A 194 -11.58 14.26 12.12
CA LYS A 194 -12.33 14.96 11.08
C LYS A 194 -11.38 15.51 10.02
N ALA A 195 -11.87 15.74 8.80
CA ALA A 195 -11.07 16.30 7.71
C ALA A 195 -10.42 17.66 8.04
N ASP A 196 -11.05 18.45 8.92
CA ASP A 196 -10.53 19.76 9.38
C ASP A 196 -9.57 19.67 10.58
N LEU A 197 -9.31 18.46 11.09
CA LEU A 197 -8.44 18.16 12.24
C LEU A 197 -8.88 18.81 13.57
N SER A 198 -10.10 19.36 13.64
CA SER A 198 -10.62 20.07 14.81
C SER A 198 -10.82 19.15 16.02
N ASP A 199 -11.24 17.92 15.77
CA ASP A 199 -11.53 16.90 16.79
C ASP A 199 -11.43 15.48 16.18
N LEU A 200 -11.63 14.47 17.02
CA LEU A 200 -11.90 13.11 16.56
C LEU A 200 -13.20 13.05 15.75
N TYR A 201 -13.19 12.20 14.74
CA TYR A 201 -14.38 11.81 14.01
C TYR A 201 -15.18 10.81 14.86
N GLN A 202 -16.48 11.07 15.02
CA GLN A 202 -17.39 10.24 15.81
C GLN A 202 -17.99 9.16 14.92
N ILE A 203 -17.33 8.00 14.87
CA ILE A 203 -17.81 6.84 14.10
C ILE A 203 -19.09 6.30 14.74
N THR A 204 -20.09 6.00 13.93
CA THR A 204 -21.37 5.44 14.34
C THR A 204 -21.46 3.95 14.01
N GLU A 205 -22.18 3.19 14.84
CA GLU A 205 -22.40 1.75 14.60
C GLU A 205 -23.18 1.55 13.29
N GLY A 206 -22.67 0.69 12.40
CA GLY A 206 -23.25 0.44 11.09
C GLY A 206 -22.91 1.47 10.02
N GLU A 207 -22.03 2.44 10.31
CA GLU A 207 -21.58 3.45 9.35
C GLU A 207 -20.82 2.80 8.18
N ALA A 208 -21.12 3.23 6.96
CA ALA A 208 -20.47 2.69 5.78
C ALA A 208 -19.03 3.20 5.67
N ALA A 209 -18.11 2.28 5.37
CA ALA A 209 -16.71 2.57 5.09
C ALA A 209 -16.30 1.99 3.74
N LYS A 210 -15.37 2.67 3.08
CA LYS A 210 -14.79 2.27 1.80
C LYS A 210 -13.29 2.06 1.96
N LEU A 211 -12.85 0.86 1.67
CA LEU A 211 -11.44 0.49 1.61
C LEU A 211 -11.01 0.42 0.14
N THR A 212 -9.91 1.08 -0.20
CA THR A 212 -9.32 1.07 -1.55
C THR A 212 -7.87 0.59 -1.45
N ILE A 213 -7.55 -0.48 -2.16
CA ILE A 213 -6.24 -1.14 -2.13
C ILE A 213 -5.54 -0.89 -3.44
N TYR A 214 -4.34 -0.34 -3.39
CA TYR A 214 -3.45 -0.18 -4.53
C TYR A 214 -2.25 -1.10 -4.39
N THR A 215 -1.98 -1.89 -5.42
CA THR A 215 -0.83 -2.79 -5.52
C THR A 215 -0.14 -2.61 -6.87
N ASP A 216 1.00 -3.23 -7.07
CA ASP A 216 1.73 -3.24 -8.35
C ASP A 216 1.01 -4.07 -9.43
N LYS A 217 0.03 -4.88 -9.03
CA LYS A 217 -0.74 -5.76 -9.90
C LYS A 217 -2.16 -5.27 -10.19
N GLY A 218 -2.63 -4.25 -9.48
CA GLY A 218 -3.95 -3.68 -9.72
C GLY A 218 -4.53 -2.94 -8.51
N GLN A 219 -5.84 -2.72 -8.58
CA GLN A 219 -6.60 -2.04 -7.53
C GLN A 219 -7.88 -2.84 -7.22
N THR A 220 -8.26 -2.87 -5.94
CA THR A 220 -9.53 -3.42 -5.47
C THR A 220 -10.20 -2.45 -4.50
N THR A 221 -11.53 -2.42 -4.51
CA THR A 221 -12.35 -1.70 -3.53
C THR A 221 -13.20 -2.66 -2.71
N VAL A 222 -13.33 -2.39 -1.40
CA VAL A 222 -14.25 -3.07 -0.50
C VAL A 222 -15.16 -2.06 0.20
N LEU A 223 -16.47 -2.28 0.14
CA LEU A 223 -17.48 -1.53 0.90
C LEU A 223 -17.98 -2.39 2.05
N PHE A 224 -18.09 -1.84 3.25
CA PHE A 224 -18.55 -2.57 4.43
C PHE A 224 -19.11 -1.61 5.48
N LYS A 225 -19.72 -2.15 6.54
CA LYS A 225 -20.22 -1.37 7.68
C LYS A 225 -19.30 -1.54 8.88
N LEU A 226 -18.99 -0.44 9.55
CA LEU A 226 -18.15 -0.42 10.74
C LEU A 226 -18.95 -0.84 11.97
N LYS A 227 -18.30 -1.61 12.84
CA LYS A 227 -18.82 -2.01 14.14
C LYS A 227 -17.79 -1.78 15.23
N ALA A 228 -18.24 -1.48 16.45
CA ALA A 228 -17.34 -1.26 17.57
C ALA A 228 -16.34 -2.43 17.74
N ASN A 229 -16.80 -3.67 17.58
CA ASN A 229 -15.99 -4.89 17.56
C ASN A 229 -16.10 -5.58 16.19
N THR A 230 -15.55 -4.96 15.15
CA THR A 230 -15.58 -5.53 13.79
C THR A 230 -14.69 -6.78 13.75
N PRO A 231 -15.19 -7.97 13.34
CA PRO A 231 -14.33 -9.11 13.06
C PRO A 231 -13.38 -8.78 11.90
N PRO A 232 -12.26 -9.51 11.72
CA PRO A 232 -11.43 -9.33 10.55
C PRO A 232 -12.27 -9.43 9.27
N LEU A 233 -12.01 -8.54 8.31
CA LEU A 233 -12.62 -8.63 6.99
C LEU A 233 -12.28 -10.00 6.37
N PRO A 234 -13.19 -10.57 5.57
CA PRO A 234 -12.83 -11.71 4.74
C PRO A 234 -11.62 -11.33 3.88
N THR A 235 -10.83 -12.33 3.52
CA THR A 235 -9.70 -12.11 2.63
C THR A 235 -10.17 -11.50 1.32
N ILE A 236 -9.41 -10.54 0.86
CA ILE A 236 -9.74 -9.75 -0.32
C ILE A 236 -8.93 -10.30 -1.49
N ARG A 237 -9.60 -10.56 -2.62
CA ARG A 237 -8.96 -10.95 -3.87
C ARG A 237 -8.68 -9.71 -4.72
N LEU A 238 -7.44 -9.58 -5.19
CA LEU A 238 -7.08 -8.50 -6.09
C LEU A 238 -7.87 -8.62 -7.41
N GLY A 239 -8.38 -7.49 -7.91
CA GLY A 239 -9.16 -7.41 -9.15
C GLY A 239 -10.68 -7.55 -8.95
N GLU A 240 -11.14 -7.98 -7.76
CA GLU A 240 -12.56 -8.13 -7.45
C GLU A 240 -13.03 -7.06 -6.47
N ASN A 241 -13.96 -6.20 -6.89
CA ASN A 241 -14.61 -5.27 -5.97
C ASN A 241 -15.65 -6.00 -5.12
N LEU A 242 -15.64 -5.77 -3.82
CA LEU A 242 -16.48 -6.46 -2.84
C LEU A 242 -17.41 -5.48 -2.12
N ASP A 243 -18.69 -5.85 -1.97
CA ASP A 243 -19.67 -5.08 -1.21
C ASP A 243 -20.30 -5.96 -0.11
N LEU A 244 -19.88 -5.70 1.12
CA LEU A 244 -20.29 -6.38 2.35
C LEU A 244 -21.38 -5.59 3.11
N THR A 245 -21.88 -4.47 2.56
CA THR A 245 -22.84 -3.61 3.28
C THR A 245 -24.21 -4.26 3.48
N ASN A 246 -24.52 -5.26 2.66
CA ASN A 246 -25.77 -6.01 2.64
C ASN A 246 -25.61 -7.49 3.01
N GLU A 247 -24.39 -7.94 3.32
CA GLU A 247 -24.22 -9.29 3.84
C GLU A 247 -24.93 -9.40 5.18
N LYS A 248 -25.88 -10.34 5.28
CA LYS A 248 -26.41 -10.76 6.56
C LYS A 248 -25.24 -11.36 7.31
N GLU A 249 -24.80 -10.66 8.36
CA GLU A 249 -23.79 -11.20 9.24
C GLU A 249 -24.18 -12.62 9.65
N PRO A 250 -23.30 -13.60 9.47
CA PRO A 250 -23.51 -14.94 9.97
C PRO A 250 -23.24 -14.99 11.48
N ALA A 251 -23.72 -14.01 12.25
CA ALA A 251 -23.57 -13.98 13.71
C ALA A 251 -24.23 -15.21 14.34
N GLY A 252 -25.43 -15.59 13.90
CA GLY A 252 -26.14 -16.74 14.49
C GLY A 252 -25.50 -18.11 14.22
N LYS A 253 -24.61 -18.21 13.23
CA LYS A 253 -23.99 -19.48 12.81
C LYS A 253 -22.60 -19.69 13.43
N TYR A 254 -21.90 -18.61 13.73
CA TYR A 254 -20.52 -18.63 14.24
C TYR A 254 -20.42 -18.26 15.72
N ASP A 255 -21.51 -17.78 16.33
CA ASP A 255 -21.66 -17.58 17.77
C ASP A 255 -22.00 -18.91 18.46
N LEU A 256 -20.95 -19.64 18.83
CA LEU A 256 -21.06 -20.98 19.40
C LEU A 256 -21.49 -20.92 20.87
N ASN A 257 -21.12 -19.86 21.59
CA ASN A 257 -21.47 -19.68 23.01
C ASN A 257 -22.78 -18.89 23.24
N ASN A 258 -23.38 -18.35 22.18
CA ASN A 258 -24.61 -17.56 22.18
C ASN A 258 -24.51 -16.22 22.95
N ASP A 259 -23.32 -15.62 23.03
CA ASP A 259 -23.08 -14.35 23.71
C ASP A 259 -23.30 -13.13 22.79
N GLY A 260 -23.63 -13.37 21.52
CA GLY A 260 -23.87 -12.35 20.51
C GLY A 260 -22.60 -11.78 19.88
N ILE A 261 -21.41 -12.31 20.22
CA ILE A 261 -20.11 -11.80 19.79
C ILE A 261 -19.21 -12.96 19.36
N VAL A 262 -18.94 -13.08 18.06
CA VAL A 262 -17.96 -14.05 17.55
C VAL A 262 -16.54 -13.64 17.96
N ASN A 263 -15.94 -14.33 18.93
CA ASN A 263 -14.63 -14.01 19.49
C ASN A 263 -13.82 -15.26 19.85
N SER A 264 -12.68 -15.07 20.53
CA SER A 264 -11.79 -16.16 20.97
C SER A 264 -12.50 -17.28 21.75
N ALA A 265 -13.60 -16.99 22.43
CA ALA A 265 -14.40 -17.97 23.15
C ALA A 265 -15.08 -18.96 22.20
N ASP A 266 -15.59 -18.50 21.05
CA ASP A 266 -16.18 -19.39 20.04
C ASP A 266 -15.13 -20.23 19.35
N TYR A 267 -13.98 -19.64 19.00
CA TYR A 267 -12.84 -20.39 18.48
C TYR A 267 -12.36 -21.48 19.45
N ALA A 268 -12.40 -21.21 20.76
CA ALA A 268 -12.05 -22.18 21.78
C ALA A 268 -13.07 -23.34 21.87
N ILE A 269 -14.36 -23.06 21.70
CA ILE A 269 -15.41 -24.10 21.64
C ILE A 269 -15.20 -24.99 20.42
N LEU A 270 -15.03 -24.40 19.24
CA LEU A 270 -14.77 -25.14 18.01
C LEU A 270 -13.52 -26.03 18.13
N SER A 271 -12.43 -25.46 18.65
CA SER A 271 -11.17 -26.20 18.83
C SER A 271 -11.29 -27.34 19.83
N SER A 272 -12.15 -27.20 20.84
CA SER A 272 -12.42 -28.24 21.85
C SER A 272 -13.32 -29.37 21.32
N CYS A 273 -14.14 -29.07 20.31
CA CYS A 273 -15.04 -30.01 19.65
C CYS A 273 -14.46 -30.66 18.41
N LEU A 274 -13.28 -30.25 17.95
CA LEU A 274 -12.64 -30.78 16.75
C LEU A 274 -12.41 -32.31 16.88
N GLY A 275 -12.92 -33.07 15.91
CA GLY A 275 -12.84 -34.54 15.91
C GLY A 275 -13.80 -35.26 16.86
N LYS A 276 -14.77 -34.54 17.44
CA LYS A 276 -15.91 -35.10 18.20
C LYS A 276 -17.16 -35.19 17.33
N GLU A 277 -18.13 -35.97 17.77
CA GLU A 277 -19.45 -36.02 17.16
C GLU A 277 -20.30 -34.82 17.61
N PRO A 278 -21.24 -34.32 16.79
CA PRO A 278 -22.15 -33.22 17.18
C PRO A 278 -23.00 -33.53 18.42
N THR A 279 -23.19 -34.81 18.74
CA THR A 279 -23.90 -35.28 19.94
C THR A 279 -23.05 -35.26 21.22
N ASP A 280 -21.74 -35.07 21.10
CA ASP A 280 -20.83 -35.09 22.24
C ASP A 280 -20.95 -33.84 23.11
N MET A 281 -20.66 -34.00 24.39
CA MET A 281 -20.69 -32.94 25.40
C MET A 281 -19.27 -32.63 25.88
N LEU A 282 -18.92 -31.35 25.93
CA LEU A 282 -17.73 -30.87 26.64
C LEU A 282 -18.01 -30.81 28.15
N ALA A 283 -16.94 -30.63 28.94
CA ALA A 283 -17.05 -30.44 30.38
C ALA A 283 -17.96 -29.24 30.72
N GLY A 284 -18.90 -29.45 31.65
CA GLY A 284 -19.90 -28.45 32.05
C GLY A 284 -21.13 -28.36 31.14
N ASP A 285 -21.57 -29.50 30.58
CA ASP A 285 -22.81 -29.65 29.78
C ASP A 285 -22.90 -28.74 28.55
N LYS A 286 -21.75 -28.46 27.91
CA LYS A 286 -21.70 -27.67 26.67
C LYS A 286 -21.73 -28.60 25.46
N PRO A 287 -22.82 -28.62 24.66
CA PRO A 287 -22.93 -29.50 23.50
C PRO A 287 -22.00 -29.05 22.37
N CYS A 288 -21.40 -30.01 21.66
CA CYS A 288 -20.62 -29.76 20.45
C CYS A 288 -21.48 -29.55 19.20
N SER A 289 -22.80 -29.67 19.29
CA SER A 289 -23.71 -29.56 18.14
C SER A 289 -23.59 -28.25 17.35
N LYS A 290 -23.27 -27.14 18.02
CA LYS A 290 -23.04 -25.85 17.36
C LYS A 290 -21.70 -25.77 16.61
N ALA A 291 -20.73 -26.60 16.97
CA ALA A 291 -19.42 -26.64 16.31
C ALA A 291 -19.43 -27.39 14.97
N ASP A 292 -20.51 -28.14 14.64
CA ASP A 292 -20.81 -28.58 13.27
C ASP A 292 -21.44 -27.42 12.50
N ILE A 293 -20.56 -26.53 12.04
CA ILE A 293 -20.94 -25.27 11.43
C ILE A 293 -21.44 -25.55 10.02
N ASN A 294 -20.82 -26.45 9.27
CA ASN A 294 -21.24 -26.75 7.91
C ASN A 294 -22.49 -27.65 7.84
N THR A 295 -22.92 -28.23 8.97
CA THR A 295 -24.06 -29.15 9.15
C THR A 295 -23.94 -30.46 8.35
N ASP A 296 -22.71 -30.95 8.15
CA ASP A 296 -22.41 -32.20 7.44
C ASP A 296 -22.35 -33.43 8.38
N GLY A 297 -22.59 -33.22 9.68
CA GLY A 297 -22.59 -34.26 10.69
C GLY A 297 -21.19 -34.61 11.21
N SER A 298 -20.14 -33.93 10.76
CA SER A 298 -18.77 -34.10 11.25
C SER A 298 -18.21 -32.76 11.73
N ILE A 299 -17.50 -32.74 12.85
CA ILE A 299 -16.80 -31.54 13.33
C ILE A 299 -15.33 -31.65 12.94
N ASP A 300 -14.97 -31.05 11.80
CA ASP A 300 -13.64 -31.20 11.20
C ASP A 300 -13.00 -29.88 10.76
N ASN A 301 -11.87 -29.97 10.04
CA ASN A 301 -11.14 -28.79 9.57
C ASN A 301 -11.97 -27.92 8.61
N LYS A 302 -13.03 -28.45 7.98
CA LYS A 302 -13.95 -27.66 7.16
C LYS A 302 -14.70 -26.66 8.03
N ASP A 303 -15.19 -27.06 9.21
CA ASP A 303 -15.87 -26.17 10.17
C ASP A 303 -14.94 -25.09 10.68
N GLN A 304 -13.70 -25.48 11.01
CA GLN A 304 -12.64 -24.55 11.37
C GLN A 304 -12.40 -23.51 10.26
N ASN A 305 -12.30 -23.95 9.01
CA ASN A 305 -12.15 -23.06 7.86
C ASN A 305 -13.36 -22.14 7.62
N LEU A 306 -14.52 -22.43 8.22
CA LEU A 306 -15.67 -21.53 8.14
C LEU A 306 -15.62 -20.39 9.17
N MET A 307 -14.98 -20.60 10.32
CA MET A 307 -14.75 -19.55 11.33
C MET A 307 -13.45 -18.80 11.12
N LEU A 308 -12.49 -19.41 10.44
CA LEU A 308 -11.35 -18.68 9.90
C LEU A 308 -11.89 -17.64 8.91
N PRO A 309 -11.36 -16.40 8.92
CA PRO A 309 -11.70 -15.42 7.90
C PRO A 309 -11.47 -16.07 6.52
N ARG A 310 -12.56 -16.25 5.75
CA ARG A 310 -12.50 -16.97 4.48
C ARG A 310 -11.79 -16.16 3.40
N ASN A 311 -11.07 -16.90 2.56
CA ASN A 311 -10.30 -16.46 1.39
C ASN A 311 -11.10 -15.88 0.23
#